data_AF-A0A840LF92-F1
#
_entry.id   AF-A0A840LF92-F1
#
_cell.length_a   1.000
_cell.length_b   1.000
_cell.length_c   1.000
_cell.angle_alpha   90.00
_cell.angle_beta   90.00
_cell.angle_gamma   90.00
#
_symmetry.space_group_name_H-M   'P 1'
#
loop_
_entity.id
_entity.type
_entity.pdbx_description
1 polymer ?
#
loop_
_entity_poly.entity_id
_entity_poly.type
_entity_poly.pdbx_seq_one_letter_code
_entity_poly.pdbx_strand_id
1 'polypeptide(L)'
;MWLLGTRFKSVEELVKKVENRRSVMARVCQVTGKKPMVGNNVSHANNKTKRRFLPNLQYRRFFLETENRWVRLRISNAALRLIDKVGIDQVVADLRAKGEL
;
A
#
# COMPACT_ATOMS: atom_id res chain seq x y z
N MET A 1 -7.65 -31.54 -37.12
CA MET A 1 -7.55 -30.18 -37.67
C MET A 1 -8.87 -29.49 -37.33
N TRP A 2 -9.05 -28.69 -36.28
CA TRP A 2 -8.18 -27.92 -35.38
C TRP A 2 -8.70 -28.01 -33.92
N LEU A 3 -7.76 -28.11 -32.98
CA LEU A 3 -7.97 -27.90 -31.54
C LEU A 3 -7.77 -26.42 -31.22
N LEU A 4 -8.80 -25.71 -30.76
CA LEU A 4 -8.71 -24.43 -30.03
C LEU A 4 -9.93 -24.38 -29.08
N GLY A 5 -9.84 -24.49 -27.75
CA GLY A 5 -8.89 -23.81 -26.87
C GLY A 5 -9.22 -22.32 -26.87
N THR A 6 -10.15 -21.80 -26.06
CA THR A 6 -9.90 -21.52 -24.65
C THR A 6 -11.20 -21.18 -23.90
N ARG A 7 -11.33 -21.77 -22.72
CA ARG A 7 -12.47 -21.73 -21.80
C ARG A 7 -12.32 -20.53 -20.86
N PHE A 8 -12.89 -19.38 -21.19
CA PHE A 8 -13.11 -18.28 -20.23
C PHE A 8 -14.59 -18.31 -19.80
N LYS A 9 -14.86 -18.49 -18.51
CA LYS A 9 -16.19 -18.89 -18.00
C LYS A 9 -17.12 -17.72 -17.66
N SER A 10 -16.66 -16.48 -17.50
CA SER A 10 -17.57 -15.33 -17.35
C SER A 10 -16.87 -13.98 -17.56
N VAL A 11 -17.64 -12.95 -17.98
CA VAL A 11 -17.21 -11.54 -18.01
C VAL A 11 -16.80 -11.08 -16.61
N GLU A 12 -17.43 -11.62 -15.56
CA GLU A 12 -17.12 -11.32 -14.15
C GLU A 12 -15.71 -11.78 -13.72
N GLU A 13 -15.22 -12.93 -14.21
CA GLU A 13 -13.83 -13.36 -13.98
C GLU A 13 -12.82 -12.39 -14.63
N LEU A 14 -13.20 -11.81 -15.77
CA LEU A 14 -12.40 -10.85 -16.51
C LEU A 14 -12.39 -9.47 -15.82
N VAL A 15 -13.52 -9.02 -15.26
CA VAL A 15 -13.62 -7.79 -14.45
C VAL A 15 -12.77 -7.92 -13.18
N LYS A 16 -12.85 -9.03 -12.45
CA LYS A 16 -12.01 -9.28 -11.26
C LYS A 16 -10.51 -9.32 -11.59
N LYS A 17 -10.12 -9.75 -12.79
CA LYS A 17 -8.73 -9.78 -13.28
C LYS A 17 -8.20 -8.40 -13.73
N VAL A 18 -9.09 -7.48 -14.12
CA VAL A 18 -8.75 -6.08 -14.43
C VAL A 18 -8.63 -5.24 -13.16
N GLU A 19 -9.47 -5.47 -12.14
CA GLU A 19 -9.44 -4.74 -10.87
C GLU A 19 -8.12 -4.89 -10.10
N ASN A 20 -7.43 -6.03 -10.25
CA ASN A 20 -6.25 -6.37 -9.45
C ASN A 20 -4.89 -6.10 -10.15
N ARG A 21 -4.87 -5.23 -11.16
CA ARG A 21 -3.61 -4.73 -11.75
C ARG A 21 -3.52 -3.23 -11.60
N ARG A 22 -3.10 -2.80 -10.40
CA ARG A 22 -2.40 -1.53 -10.16
C ARG A 22 -1.90 -1.54 -8.71
N SER A 23 -0.82 -2.28 -8.46
CA SER A 23 0.09 -1.91 -7.37
C SER A 23 0.73 -0.59 -7.78
N VAL A 24 0.02 0.51 -7.49
CA VAL A 24 0.49 1.85 -7.81
C VAL A 24 1.79 2.05 -7.03
N MET A 25 2.91 2.24 -7.72
CA MET A 25 4.19 2.70 -7.15
C MET A 25 4.10 4.11 -6.52
N ALA A 26 2.88 4.57 -6.21
CA ALA A 26 2.64 5.80 -5.49
C ALA A 26 3.32 5.70 -4.13
N ARG A 27 3.97 6.79 -3.71
CA ARG A 27 4.60 6.93 -2.39
C ARG A 27 3.54 6.99 -1.29
N VAL A 28 2.86 5.86 -1.07
CA VAL A 28 1.78 5.69 -0.11
C VAL A 28 2.18 4.61 0.91
N CYS A 29 1.81 4.81 2.17
CA CYS A 29 1.98 3.79 3.20
C CYS A 29 0.85 2.75 3.09
N GLN A 30 1.17 1.47 3.05
CA GLN A 30 0.19 0.37 2.93
C GLN A 30 -0.79 0.36 4.13
N VAL A 31 -0.27 0.48 5.35
CA VAL A 31 -1.09 0.39 6.57
C VAL A 31 -2.00 1.62 6.77
N THR A 32 -1.45 2.83 6.62
CA THR A 32 -2.13 4.08 7.01
C THR A 32 -2.62 4.90 5.82
N GLY A 33 -2.29 4.51 4.59
CA GLY A 33 -2.69 5.26 3.38
C GLY A 33 -2.07 6.66 3.26
N LYS A 34 -1.03 7.00 4.04
CA LYS A 34 -0.41 8.34 4.01
C LYS A 34 0.14 8.67 2.62
N LYS A 35 -0.35 9.76 2.02
CA LYS A 35 0.02 10.21 0.66
C LYS A 35 0.91 11.46 0.70
N PRO A 36 1.66 11.75 -0.38
CA PRO A 36 2.37 13.02 -0.52
C PRO A 36 1.39 14.19 -0.52
N MET A 37 1.74 15.25 0.19
CA MET A 37 0.96 16.49 0.25
C MET A 37 1.66 17.58 -0.55
N VAL A 38 0.90 18.44 -1.22
CA VAL A 38 1.44 19.62 -1.92
C VAL A 38 1.29 20.84 -1.01
N GLY A 39 2.30 21.70 -0.97
CA GLY A 39 2.18 23.01 -0.33
C GLY A 39 3.23 23.98 -0.86
N ASN A 40 3.48 25.06 -0.13
CA ASN A 40 4.44 26.09 -0.53
C ASN A 40 5.64 26.11 0.43
N ASN A 41 6.82 26.44 -0.09
CA ASN A 41 7.90 27.00 0.71
C ASN A 41 7.64 28.51 0.81
N VAL A 42 7.65 29.05 2.02
CA VAL A 42 7.37 30.47 2.29
C VAL A 42 8.64 31.07 2.85
N SER A 43 9.22 32.06 2.17
CA SER A 43 10.36 32.80 2.70
C SER A 43 9.94 33.77 3.81
N HIS A 44 10.90 34.30 4.57
CA HIS A 44 10.64 35.36 5.54
C HIS A 44 9.99 36.62 4.91
N ALA A 45 10.24 36.86 3.62
CA ALA A 45 9.61 37.92 2.83
C ALA A 45 8.27 37.49 2.19
N ASN A 46 7.70 36.35 2.59
CA ASN A 46 6.44 35.78 2.07
C ASN A 46 6.42 35.41 0.57
N ASN A 47 7.57 35.23 -0.08
CA ASN A 47 7.60 34.65 -1.42
C ASN A 47 7.25 33.15 -1.35
N LYS A 48 6.27 32.72 -2.16
CA LYS A 48 5.71 31.37 -2.14
C LYS A 48 6.18 30.57 -3.35
N THR A 49 6.96 29.50 -3.14
CA THR A 49 7.34 28.55 -4.19
C THR A 49 6.70 27.18 -3.94
N LYS A 50 6.29 26.47 -4.99
CA LYS A 50 5.60 25.17 -4.84
C LYS A 50 6.58 24.07 -4.38
N ARG A 51 6.18 23.25 -3.41
CA ARG A 51 6.92 22.07 -2.95
C ARG A 51 6.01 20.89 -2.66
N ARG A 52 6.60 19.69 -2.59
CA ARG A 52 5.91 18.45 -2.20
C ARG A 52 6.46 17.97 -0.85
N PHE A 53 5.56 17.68 0.09
CA PHE A 53 5.87 17.03 1.36
C PHE A 53 5.72 15.52 1.20
N LEU A 54 6.85 14.82 1.27
CA LEU A 54 6.88 13.36 1.13
C LEU A 54 6.76 12.69 2.50
N PRO A 55 5.96 11.62 2.63
CA PRO A 55 5.97 10.80 3.84
C PRO A 55 7.31 10.06 3.98
N ASN A 56 7.80 9.94 5.21
CA ASN A 56 8.98 9.12 5.54
C ASN A 56 8.62 7.63 5.43
N LEU A 57 8.74 7.07 4.23
CA LEU A 57 8.44 5.67 3.93
C LEU A 57 9.71 4.83 3.98
N GLN A 58 9.70 3.78 4.78
CA GLN A 58 10.82 2.85 4.95
C GLN A 58 10.32 1.41 4.78
N TYR A 59 11.17 0.53 4.25
CA TYR A 59 10.91 -0.90 4.25
C TYR A 59 11.32 -1.49 5.59
N ARG A 60 10.39 -2.17 6.26
CA ARG A 60 10.65 -2.88 7.52
C ARG A 60 10.13 -4.31 7.44
N ARG A 61 10.76 -5.19 8.20
CA ARG A 61 10.40 -6.60 8.33
C ARG A 61 9.69 -6.78 9.67
N PHE A 62 8.55 -7.45 9.65
CA PHE A 62 7.85 -7.89 10.85
C PHE A 62 7.78 -9.40 10.85
N PHE A 63 7.93 -9.99 12.02
CA PHE A 63 7.73 -11.41 12.23
C PHE A 63 6.26 -11.64 12.58
N LEU A 64 5.62 -12.58 11.91
CA LEU A 64 4.25 -12.98 12.19
C LEU A 64 4.29 -14.31 12.94
N GLU A 65 3.80 -14.32 14.16
CA GLU A 65 3.81 -15.52 15.01
C GLU A 65 2.83 -16.57 14.49
N THR A 66 1.65 -16.15 14.01
CA THR A 66 0.61 -17.07 13.51
C THR A 66 1.06 -17.89 12.30
N GLU A 67 1.89 -17.31 11.43
CA GLU A 67 2.31 -17.93 10.17
C GLU A 67 3.79 -18.30 10.16
N ASN A 68 4.49 -18.04 11.27
CA ASN A 68 5.92 -18.27 11.44
C ASN A 68 6.77 -17.73 10.27
N ARG A 69 6.40 -16.55 9.74
CA ARG A 69 7.04 -15.96 8.55
C ARG A 69 7.34 -14.48 8.70
N TRP A 70 8.33 -14.02 7.94
CA TRP A 70 8.68 -12.61 7.84
C TRP A 70 7.86 -11.91 6.76
N VAL A 71 7.15 -10.84 7.11
CA VAL A 71 6.44 -9.98 6.17
C VAL A 71 7.21 -8.68 5.99
N ARG A 72 7.44 -8.29 4.72
CA ARG A 72 8.08 -7.02 4.36
C ARG A 72 7.01 -6.01 3.99
N LEU A 73 6.92 -4.93 4.76
CA LEU A 73 5.97 -3.84 4.53
C LEU A 73 6.68 -2.52 4.28
N ARG A 74 6.07 -1.67 3.43
CA ARG A 74 6.49 -0.28 3.22
C ARG A 74 5.69 0.63 4.13
N ILE A 75 6.34 1.11 5.18
CA ILE A 75 5.69 1.69 6.36
C ILE A 75 6.15 3.13 6.60
N SER A 76 5.25 3.94 7.15
CA SER A 76 5.55 5.26 7.69
C SER A 76 5.68 5.22 9.22
N ASN A 77 6.34 6.21 9.84
CA ASN A 77 6.54 6.21 11.29
C ASN A 77 5.22 6.14 12.10
N ALA A 78 4.14 6.74 11.61
CA ALA A 78 2.85 6.63 12.29
C ALA A 78 2.23 5.22 12.18
N ALA A 79 2.52 4.50 11.11
CA ALA A 79 2.08 3.11 10.98
C ALA A 79 2.87 2.19 11.91
N LEU A 80 4.14 2.49 12.22
CA LEU A 80 4.89 1.78 13.26
C LEU A 80 4.18 1.92 14.62
N ARG A 81 3.84 3.15 15.01
CA ARG A 81 3.11 3.41 16.27
C ARG A 81 1.74 2.72 16.33
N LEU A 82 1.07 2.58 15.19
CA LEU A 82 -0.20 1.84 15.10
C LEU A 82 0.02 0.34 15.33
N ILE A 83 1.03 -0.25 14.68
CA ILE A 83 1.39 -1.66 14.84
C ILE A 83 1.75 -1.96 16.29
N ASP A 84 2.53 -1.09 16.94
CA ASP A 84 2.91 -1.27 18.35
C ASP A 84 1.68 -1.24 19.28
N LYS A 85 0.62 -0.50 18.93
CA LYS A 85 -0.60 -0.37 19.74
C LYS A 85 -1.61 -1.50 19.51
N VAL A 86 -1.82 -1.89 18.25
CA VAL A 86 -2.88 -2.83 17.84
C VAL A 86 -2.36 -4.27 17.73
N GLY A 87 -1.07 -4.44 17.45
CA GLY A 87 -0.47 -5.72 17.08
C GLY A 87 -0.39 -5.92 15.57
N ILE A 88 0.59 -6.68 15.12
CA ILE A 88 0.86 -6.90 13.69
C ILE A 88 -0.18 -7.81 13.04
N ASP A 89 -0.75 -8.77 13.77
CA ASP A 89 -1.66 -9.78 13.22
C ASP A 89 -2.97 -9.16 12.72
N GLN A 90 -3.54 -8.25 13.51
CA GLN A 90 -4.76 -7.52 13.14
C GLN A 90 -4.51 -6.62 11.92
N VAL A 91 -3.37 -5.93 11.88
CA VAL A 91 -3.00 -5.08 10.75
C VAL A 91 -2.83 -5.90 9.46
N VAL A 92 -2.25 -7.10 9.55
CA VAL A 92 -2.12 -7.98 8.38
C VAL A 92 -3.48 -8.54 7.93
N ALA A 93 -4.38 -8.87 8.86
CA ALA A 93 -5.75 -9.25 8.53
C ALA A 93 -6.49 -8.14 7.77
N ASP A 94 -6.39 -6.89 8.25
CA ASP A 94 -6.96 -5.72 7.59
C ASP A 94 -6.38 -5.49 6.18
N LEU A 95 -5.07 -5.68 6.02
CA LEU A 95 -4.41 -5.54 4.73
C LEU A 95 -4.85 -6.61 3.72
N ARG A 96 -5.12 -7.84 4.17
CA ARG A 96 -5.69 -8.90 3.33
C ARG A 96 -7.11 -8.59 2.91
N ALA A 97 -7.93 -8.09 3.83
CA ALA A 97 -9.29 -7.65 3.51
C ALA A 97 -9.31 -6.55 2.44
N LYS A 98 -8.29 -5.68 2.44
CA LYS A 98 -8.09 -4.63 1.42
C LYS A 98 -7.49 -5.15 0.10
N GLY A 99 -7.01 -6.39 0.06
CA GLY A 99 -6.34 -6.96 -1.12
C GLY A 99 -4.94 -6.38 -1.39
N GLU A 100 -4.31 -5.76 -0.39
CA GLU A 100 -2.96 -5.20 -0.52
C GLU A 100 -1.83 -6.22 -0.27
N LEU A 101 -2.21 -7.44 0.16
CA LEU A 101 -1.34 -8.59 0.45
C LEU A 101 -1.87 -9.87 -0.19
#